data_AF-A0A8I6X3N8-F1
#
_entry.id   AF-A0A8I6X3N8-F1
#
_cell.length_a   1.000
_cell.length_b   1.000
_cell.length_c   1.000
_cell.angle_alpha   90.00
_cell.angle_beta   90.00
_cell.angle_gamma   90.00
#
_symmetry.space_group_name_H-M   'P 1'
#
loop_
_entity.id
_entity.type
_entity.pdbx_description
1 polymer ?
#
loop_
_entity_poly.entity_id
_entity_poly.type
_entity_poly.pdbx_seq_one_letter_code
_entity_poly.pdbx_strand_id
1 'polypeptide(L)'
;MEVQLGAVTSRVCQLEITADNGNQQQHRGLFLAMEPPILATPAKRPSAPPKSRIAATPTRHSARQAANTSTIPVAQRASFRIVKELGLLGPRENMTEDVAKALIRRFEEPLSDSNIAVIAKLTHLDSDALRVMACMAGPDGHATEADV
;
A
#
# COMPACT_ATOMS: atom_id res chain seq x y z
N MET A 1 10.56 -10.46 34.22
CA MET A 1 9.31 -9.83 34.69
C MET A 1 8.30 -9.95 33.56
N GLU A 2 7.26 -10.74 33.77
CA GLU A 2 6.22 -11.06 32.80
C GLU A 2 5.28 -9.85 32.67
N VAL A 3 5.27 -9.20 31.51
CA VAL A 3 4.38 -8.07 31.25
C VAL A 3 3.06 -8.64 30.74
N GLN A 4 2.08 -8.78 31.64
CA GLN A 4 0.74 -9.26 31.31
C GLN A 4 0.08 -8.31 30.30
N LEU A 5 0.04 -8.70 29.02
CA LEU A 5 -0.55 -7.93 27.91
C LEU A 5 -2.02 -7.52 28.14
N GLY A 6 -2.74 -8.23 29.01
CA GLY A 6 -4.14 -7.93 29.36
C GLY A 6 -4.32 -6.74 30.32
N ALA A 7 -3.29 -6.34 31.06
CA ALA A 7 -3.38 -5.22 32.00
C ALA A 7 -3.27 -3.86 31.30
N VAL A 8 -2.53 -3.79 30.19
CA VAL A 8 -2.26 -2.54 29.46
C VAL A 8 -3.50 -2.08 28.70
N THR A 9 -4.31 -3.00 28.17
CA THR A 9 -5.55 -2.66 27.46
C THR A 9 -6.66 -2.20 28.41
N SER A 10 -6.74 -2.76 29.61
CA SER A 10 -7.66 -2.30 30.67
C SER A 10 -7.38 -0.85 31.07
N ARG A 11 -6.10 -0.48 31.17
CA ARG A 11 -5.65 0.88 31.51
C ARG A 11 -5.97 1.93 30.44
N VAL A 12 -6.18 1.53 29.18
CA VAL A 12 -6.58 2.44 28.10
C VAL A 12 -8.09 2.70 28.09
N CYS A 13 -8.91 1.72 28.48
CA CYS A 13 -10.34 1.93 28.66
C CYS A 13 -10.68 2.77 29.90
N GLN A 14 -9.77 2.88 30.86
CA GLN A 14 -9.92 3.64 32.11
C GLN A 14 -9.00 4.87 32.19
N LEU A 15 -8.58 5.41 31.04
CA LEU A 15 -7.91 6.70 31.00
C LEU A 15 -8.96 7.81 31.17
N GLU A 16 -9.45 7.98 32.41
CA GLU A 16 -10.04 9.23 32.85
C GLU A 16 -8.93 10.28 32.88
N ILE A 17 -9.07 11.30 32.04
CA ILE A 17 -8.18 12.45 32.01
C ILE A 17 -8.43 13.22 33.31
N THR A 18 -7.56 13.06 34.30
CA THR A 18 -7.54 13.87 35.52
C THR A 18 -7.14 15.30 35.15
N ALA A 19 -8.14 16.15 34.93
CA ALA A 19 -7.98 17.59 35.04
C ALA A 19 -8.17 17.97 36.52
N ASP A 20 -7.13 18.55 37.10
CA ASP A 20 -7.06 18.96 38.48
C ASP A 20 -8.04 20.12 38.76
N ASN A 21 -9.01 19.81 39.60
CA ASN A 21 -9.74 20.62 40.58
C ASN A 21 -10.22 22.03 40.24
N GLY A 22 -11.52 22.11 39.97
CA GLY A 22 -12.30 23.34 40.06
C GLY A 22 -13.81 23.09 40.09
N ASN A 23 -14.29 22.41 41.13
CA ASN A 23 -15.70 22.31 41.56
C ASN A 23 -16.70 21.48 40.73
N GLN A 24 -17.28 20.52 41.45
CA GLN A 24 -18.55 19.81 41.24
C GLN A 24 -18.59 18.75 40.13
N GLN A 25 -18.40 17.52 40.61
CA GLN A 25 -18.68 16.25 39.96
C GLN A 25 -20.13 16.19 39.46
N GLN A 26 -20.31 16.44 38.16
CA GLN A 26 -21.26 15.70 37.36
C GLN A 26 -20.44 14.98 36.30
N HIS A 27 -20.22 13.68 36.48
CA HIS A 27 -19.67 12.82 35.43
C HIS A 27 -20.63 12.87 34.24
N ARG A 28 -20.42 13.82 33.33
CA ARG A 28 -21.07 13.88 32.03
C ARG A 28 -20.45 12.80 31.18
N GLY A 29 -20.91 11.56 31.36
CA GLY A 29 -20.70 10.52 30.38
C GLY A 29 -21.15 11.05 29.01
N LEU A 30 -20.26 10.97 28.02
CA LEU A 30 -20.51 11.45 26.65
C LEU A 30 -21.74 10.80 26.00
N PHE A 31 -22.24 9.72 26.59
CA PHE A 31 -23.47 9.04 26.21
C PHE A 31 -24.44 9.05 27.39
N LEU A 32 -25.48 9.87 27.29
CA LEU A 32 -26.63 9.77 28.18
C LEU A 32 -27.41 8.49 27.83
N ALA A 33 -27.89 7.77 28.85
CA ALA A 33 -28.77 6.64 28.65
C ALA A 33 -30.07 7.14 27.97
N MET A 34 -30.28 6.72 26.72
CA MET A 34 -31.41 7.17 25.91
C MET A 34 -32.71 6.54 26.43
N GLU A 35 -33.79 7.31 26.45
CA GLU A 35 -35.12 6.83 26.83
C GLU A 35 -35.55 5.66 25.91
N PRO A 36 -36.12 4.57 26.44
CA PRO A 36 -36.53 3.44 25.64
C PRO A 36 -37.61 3.85 24.61
N PRO A 37 -37.56 3.31 23.38
CA PRO A 37 -38.50 3.68 22.33
C PRO A 37 -39.94 3.30 22.71
N ILE A 38 -40.88 4.22 22.44
CA ILE A 38 -42.32 4.07 22.73
C ILE A 38 -42.94 2.92 21.93
N LEU A 39 -42.32 2.55 20.80
CA LEU A 39 -42.82 1.50 19.92
C LEU A 39 -42.36 0.12 20.41
N ALA A 40 -43.33 -0.79 20.57
CA ALA A 40 -43.07 -2.18 20.90
C ALA A 40 -42.16 -2.83 19.85
N THR A 41 -41.15 -3.57 20.31
CA THR A 41 -40.26 -4.31 19.43
C THR A 41 -41.05 -5.39 18.69
N PRO A 42 -41.00 -5.45 17.35
CA PRO A 42 -41.73 -6.45 16.59
C PRO A 42 -41.23 -7.85 16.95
N ALA A 43 -42.15 -8.81 17.06
CA ALA A 43 -41.82 -10.20 17.34
C ALA A 43 -40.80 -10.72 16.30
N LYS A 44 -39.69 -11.29 16.79
CA LYS A 44 -38.68 -11.90 15.94
C LYS A 44 -39.33 -13.01 15.12
N ARG A 45 -39.33 -12.89 13.79
CA ARG A 45 -39.74 -13.99 12.91
C ARG A 45 -38.85 -15.21 13.17
N PRO A 46 -39.40 -16.44 13.15
CA PRO A 46 -38.58 -17.64 13.23
C PRO A 46 -37.56 -17.60 12.09
N SER A 47 -36.27 -17.69 12.43
CA SER A 47 -35.19 -17.65 11.45
C SER A 47 -35.36 -18.81 10.47
N ALA A 48 -35.24 -18.52 9.18
CA ALA A 48 -35.21 -19.56 8.16
C ALA A 48 -34.13 -20.61 8.47
N PRO A 49 -34.29 -21.87 8.02
CA PRO A 49 -33.35 -22.94 8.28
C PRO A 49 -31.93 -22.52 7.92
N PRO A 50 -30.92 -22.80 8.76
CA PRO A 50 -29.56 -22.44 8.47
C PRO A 50 -29.13 -23.14 7.19
N LYS A 51 -28.93 -22.38 6.11
CA LYS A 51 -28.27 -22.89 4.90
C LYS A 51 -26.91 -23.43 5.36
N SER A 52 -26.67 -24.72 5.11
CA SER A 52 -25.40 -25.39 5.39
C SER A 52 -24.31 -24.80 4.49
N ARG A 53 -23.79 -23.64 4.88
CA ARG A 53 -22.60 -23.09 4.28
C ARG A 53 -21.44 -23.84 4.91
N ILE A 54 -20.68 -24.53 4.06
CA ILE A 54 -19.39 -25.11 4.45
C ILE A 54 -18.61 -24.01 5.17
N ALA A 55 -18.18 -24.30 6.40
CA ALA A 55 -17.42 -23.37 7.21
C ALA A 55 -16.07 -23.11 6.54
N ALA A 56 -16.03 -22.12 5.64
CA ALA A 56 -14.80 -21.64 5.06
C ALA A 56 -14.07 -20.80 6.10
N THR A 57 -12.78 -21.08 6.30
CA THR A 57 -11.91 -20.28 7.14
C THR A 57 -12.00 -18.81 6.70
N PRO A 58 -12.28 -17.87 7.61
CA PRO A 58 -12.36 -16.45 7.25
C PRO A 58 -10.98 -15.98 6.77
N THR A 59 -10.82 -15.81 5.46
CA THR A 59 -9.65 -15.17 4.86
C THR A 59 -9.88 -13.67 4.81
N ARG A 60 -8.89 -12.90 5.29
CA ARG A 60 -8.89 -11.43 5.18
C ARG A 60 -8.68 -10.94 3.75
N HIS A 61 -8.22 -11.81 2.85
CA HIS A 61 -7.87 -11.44 1.48
C HIS A 61 -8.95 -11.91 0.50
N SER A 62 -9.26 -11.04 -0.46
CA SER A 62 -10.07 -11.43 -1.61
C SER A 62 -9.35 -12.52 -2.43
N ALA A 63 -10.10 -13.36 -3.14
CA ALA A 63 -9.55 -14.41 -4.00
C ALA A 63 -8.49 -13.87 -4.99
N ARG A 64 -8.66 -12.63 -5.47
CA ARG A 64 -7.72 -11.94 -6.37
C ARG A 64 -6.40 -11.60 -5.69
N GLN A 65 -6.44 -11.18 -4.43
CA GLN A 65 -5.23 -10.87 -3.66
C GLN A 65 -4.49 -12.14 -3.23
N ALA A 66 -5.24 -13.19 -2.89
CA ALA A 66 -4.66 -14.50 -2.56
C ALA A 66 -3.94 -15.13 -3.75
N ALA A 67 -4.40 -14.90 -4.98
CA ALA A 67 -3.72 -15.37 -6.19
C ALA A 67 -2.41 -14.61 -6.51
N ASN A 68 -2.23 -13.39 -5.98
CA ASN A 68 -1.11 -12.50 -6.29
C ASN A 68 -0.30 -12.15 -5.04
N THR A 69 0.16 -13.16 -4.30
CA THR A 69 1.05 -12.95 -3.16
C THR A 69 2.40 -12.45 -3.62
N SER A 70 2.77 -11.24 -3.22
CA SER A 70 4.11 -10.69 -3.45
C SER A 70 4.89 -10.72 -2.14
N THR A 71 5.99 -11.46 -2.14
CA THR A 71 6.94 -11.55 -1.02
C THR A 71 7.75 -10.26 -0.83
N ILE A 72 7.79 -9.40 -1.86
CA ILE A 72 8.61 -8.19 -1.86
C ILE A 72 7.89 -7.09 -1.06
N PRO A 73 8.56 -6.47 -0.06
CA PRO A 73 8.02 -5.34 0.68
C PRO A 73 7.56 -4.21 -0.25
N VAL A 74 6.43 -3.59 0.04
CA VAL A 74 5.80 -2.57 -0.84
C VAL A 74 6.78 -1.46 -1.23
N ALA A 75 7.58 -0.98 -0.27
CA ALA A 75 8.59 0.06 -0.49
C ALA A 75 9.66 -0.32 -1.54
N GLN A 76 9.93 -1.61 -1.73
CA GLN A 76 10.95 -2.12 -2.66
C GLN A 76 10.37 -2.58 -4.00
N ARG A 77 9.04 -2.64 -4.14
CA ARG A 77 8.40 -3.19 -5.35
C ARG A 77 8.70 -2.39 -6.60
N ALA A 78 8.79 -1.06 -6.50
CA ALA A 78 9.12 -0.20 -7.63
C ALA A 78 10.52 -0.53 -8.17
N SER A 79 11.52 -0.56 -7.29
CA SER A 79 12.90 -0.91 -7.63
C SER A 79 12.99 -2.30 -8.27
N PHE A 80 12.32 -3.29 -7.68
CA PHE A 80 12.28 -4.65 -8.23
C PHE A 80 11.63 -4.72 -9.62
N ARG A 81 10.55 -3.95 -9.84
CA ARG A 81 9.85 -3.88 -11.12
C ARG A 81 10.75 -3.25 -12.19
N ILE A 82 11.47 -2.19 -11.87
CA ILE A 82 12.44 -1.56 -12.79
C ILE A 82 13.50 -2.58 -13.23
N VAL A 83 14.12 -3.26 -12.27
CA VAL A 83 15.20 -4.22 -12.55
C VAL A 83 14.72 -5.41 -13.40
N LYS A 84 13.49 -5.91 -13.13
CA LYS A 84 12.87 -6.97 -13.94
C LYS A 84 12.62 -6.52 -15.38
N GLU A 85 12.04 -5.35 -15.58
CA GLU A 85 11.68 -4.85 -16.91
C GLU A 85 12.91 -4.42 -17.72
N LEU A 86 14.00 -4.04 -17.05
CA LEU A 86 15.33 -3.85 -17.67
C LEU A 86 16.02 -5.17 -18.06
N GLY A 87 15.38 -6.32 -17.81
CA GLY A 87 15.86 -7.65 -18.17
C GLY A 87 17.02 -8.15 -17.32
N LEU A 88 17.29 -7.52 -16.17
CA LEU A 88 18.37 -7.92 -15.28
C LEU A 88 17.96 -9.05 -14.31
N LEU A 89 16.67 -9.34 -14.22
CA LEU A 89 16.12 -10.28 -13.25
C LEU A 89 14.95 -11.08 -13.83
N GLY A 90 15.00 -12.40 -13.69
CA GLY A 90 13.91 -13.29 -14.09
C GLY A 90 12.63 -13.15 -13.25
N PRO A 91 11.49 -13.71 -13.70
CA PRO A 91 10.20 -13.56 -13.01
C PRO A 91 10.20 -14.01 -11.54
N ARG A 92 11.04 -14.99 -11.19
CA ARG A 92 11.12 -15.60 -9.85
C ARG A 92 12.47 -15.38 -9.15
N GLU A 93 13.34 -14.58 -9.73
CA GLU A 93 14.66 -14.32 -9.16
C GLU A 93 14.58 -13.18 -8.12
N ASN A 94 15.51 -13.22 -7.17
CA ASN A 94 15.66 -12.21 -6.13
C ASN A 94 16.81 -11.28 -6.47
N MET A 95 16.76 -10.05 -5.95
CA MET A 95 17.86 -9.10 -6.09
C MET A 95 19.12 -9.65 -5.41
N THR A 96 20.15 -9.96 -6.20
CA THR A 96 21.48 -10.32 -5.74
C THR A 96 22.43 -9.13 -5.85
N GLU A 97 23.58 -9.19 -5.17
CA GLU A 97 24.62 -8.14 -5.29
C GLU A 97 25.12 -7.98 -6.73
N ASP A 98 25.18 -9.07 -7.50
CA ASP A 98 25.61 -9.04 -8.89
C ASP A 98 24.60 -8.32 -9.78
N VAL A 99 23.30 -8.50 -9.54
CA VAL A 99 22.24 -7.76 -10.24
C VAL A 99 22.30 -6.28 -9.90
N ALA A 100 22.57 -5.92 -8.63
CA ALA A 100 22.74 -4.53 -8.24
C ALA A 100 23.97 -3.89 -8.93
N LYS A 101 25.10 -4.61 -9.00
CA LYS A 101 26.29 -4.16 -9.75
C LYS A 101 26.00 -4.01 -11.25
N ALA A 102 25.27 -4.96 -11.84
CA ALA A 102 24.88 -4.90 -13.24
C ALA A 102 23.95 -3.70 -13.52
N LEU A 103 23.04 -3.39 -12.60
CA LEU A 103 22.19 -2.20 -12.69
C LEU A 103 23.04 -0.92 -12.67
N ILE A 104 24.00 -0.79 -11.74
CA ILE A 104 24.87 0.39 -11.66
C ILE A 104 25.69 0.54 -12.95
N ARG A 105 26.29 -0.54 -13.45
CA ARG A 105 27.06 -0.55 -14.70
C ARG A 105 26.25 -0.10 -15.92
N ARG A 106 24.93 -0.34 -15.94
CA ARG A 106 24.07 0.13 -17.04
C ARG A 106 24.00 1.65 -17.17
N PHE A 107 24.31 2.40 -16.11
CA PHE A 107 24.32 3.86 -16.13
C PHE A 107 25.74 4.44 -16.29
N GLU A 108 26.79 3.61 -16.38
CA GLU A 108 28.15 4.07 -16.72
C GLU A 108 28.25 4.43 -18.22
N GLU A 109 27.46 3.77 -19.06
CA GLU A 109 27.31 4.07 -20.49
C GLU A 109 25.98 4.80 -20.77
N PRO A 110 25.86 5.54 -21.89
CA PRO A 110 24.58 6.11 -22.30
C PRO A 110 23.50 5.02 -22.38
N LEU A 111 22.34 5.28 -21.77
CA LEU A 111 21.24 4.32 -21.73
C LEU A 111 20.81 3.92 -23.15
N SER A 112 20.66 2.63 -23.43
CA SER A 112 20.09 2.21 -24.71
C SER A 112 18.64 2.70 -24.88
N ASP A 113 18.22 2.93 -26.13
CA ASP A 113 16.84 3.33 -26.45
C ASP A 113 15.79 2.37 -25.87
N SER A 114 16.10 1.08 -25.85
CA SER A 114 15.24 0.06 -25.24
C SER A 114 15.05 0.29 -23.74
N ASN A 115 16.10 0.66 -23.02
CA ASN A 115 16.03 0.94 -21.59
C ASN A 115 15.27 2.25 -21.34
N ILE A 116 15.46 3.27 -22.18
CA ILE A 116 14.72 4.53 -22.11
C ILE A 116 13.22 4.27 -22.29
N ALA A 117 12.83 3.48 -23.29
CA ALA A 117 11.43 3.14 -23.53
C ALA A 117 10.81 2.38 -22.33
N VAL A 118 11.55 1.47 -21.71
CA VAL A 118 11.12 0.78 -20.49
C VAL A 118 10.94 1.76 -19.33
N ILE A 119 11.91 2.65 -19.10
CA ILE A 119 11.84 3.65 -18.02
C ILE A 119 10.66 4.60 -18.26
N ALA A 120 10.46 5.09 -19.48
CA ALA A 120 9.31 5.91 -19.87
C ALA A 120 7.98 5.20 -19.56
N LYS A 121 7.85 3.93 -19.95
CA LYS A 121 6.65 3.12 -19.66
C LYS A 121 6.39 2.92 -18.17
N LEU A 122 7.44 2.79 -17.37
CA LEU A 122 7.33 2.55 -15.93
C LEU A 122 7.03 3.82 -15.12
N THR A 123 7.56 4.95 -15.56
CA THR A 123 7.49 6.24 -14.85
C THR A 123 6.47 7.20 -15.45
N HIS A 124 5.92 6.90 -16.62
CA HIS A 124 5.08 7.80 -17.43
C HIS A 124 5.75 9.13 -17.76
N LEU A 125 7.08 9.12 -17.90
CA LEU A 125 7.85 10.27 -18.38
C LEU A 125 7.93 10.27 -19.90
N ASP A 126 8.12 11.47 -20.46
CA ASP A 126 8.32 11.65 -21.90
C ASP A 126 9.67 11.06 -22.36
N SER A 127 9.66 10.31 -23.47
CA SER A 127 10.85 9.63 -23.97
C SER A 127 11.90 10.60 -24.50
N ASP A 128 11.46 11.72 -25.09
CA ASP A 128 12.37 12.71 -25.68
C ASP A 128 13.04 13.51 -24.55
N ALA A 129 12.28 13.90 -23.53
CA ALA A 129 12.84 14.45 -22.30
C ALA A 129 13.88 13.52 -21.65
N LEU A 130 13.62 12.20 -21.61
CA LEU A 130 14.58 11.23 -21.08
C LEU A 130 15.85 11.12 -21.93
N ARG A 131 15.77 11.22 -23.26
CA ARG A 131 16.93 11.23 -24.16
C ARG A 131 17.80 12.46 -23.95
N VAL A 132 17.20 13.63 -23.76
CA VAL A 132 17.92 14.87 -23.45
C VAL A 132 18.61 14.76 -22.08
N MET A 133 17.90 14.26 -21.06
CA MET A 133 18.46 14.03 -19.73
C MET A 133 19.58 12.99 -19.71
N ALA A 134 19.51 11.99 -20.60
CA ALA A 134 20.55 11.00 -20.80
C ALA A 134 21.74 11.50 -21.63
N CYS A 135 21.77 12.80 -21.99
CA CYS A 135 22.77 13.42 -22.86
C CYS A 135 22.88 12.76 -24.24
N MET A 136 21.83 12.09 -24.71
CA MET A 136 21.79 11.39 -26.01
C MET A 136 21.23 12.26 -27.13
N ALA A 137 20.38 13.22 -26.79
CA ALA A 137 19.95 14.28 -27.68
C ALA A 137 20.52 15.60 -27.15
N GLY A 138 21.35 16.27 -27.93
CA GLY A 138 21.73 17.65 -27.63
C GLY A 138 20.48 18.55 -27.61
N PRO A 139 20.57 19.76 -27.03
CA PRO A 139 19.47 20.74 -27.03
C PRO A 139 18.94 21.10 -28.43
N ASP A 140 19.63 20.70 -29.50
CA ASP A 140 19.29 21.00 -30.89
C ASP A 140 18.53 19.86 -31.61
N GLY A 141 18.20 18.75 -30.92
CA GLY A 141 17.62 17.55 -31.54
C GLY A 141 16.15 17.61 -31.97
N HIS A 142 15.45 18.72 -31.71
CA HIS A 142 14.05 18.93 -32.13
C HIS A 142 13.86 20.32 -32.75
N ALA A 143 14.58 20.60 -33.84
CA ALA A 143 14.01 21.48 -34.86
C ALA A 143 12.91 20.68 -35.57
N THR A 144 11.67 20.78 -35.07
CA THR A 144 10.51 20.42 -35.88
C THR A 144 10.48 21.40 -37.04
N GLU A 145 10.91 20.92 -38.21
CA GLU A 145 10.77 21.59 -39.49
C GLU A 145 9.26 21.75 -39.74
N ALA A 146 8.73 22.92 -39.41
CA ALA A 146 7.38 23.33 -39.73
C ALA A 146 7.40 24.03 -41.10
N ASP A 147 6.76 23.37 -42.07
CA ASP A 147 6.07 23.87 -43.27
C ASP A 147 6.55 25.19 -43.93
N VAL A 148 6.97 25.06 -45.20
CA VAL A 148 6.86 26.09 -46.25
C VAL A 148 6.08 25.54 -47.43
#